data_AF-A0A377I7J4-F1
#
_entry.id   AF-A0A377I7J4-F1
#
_cell.length_a   1.000
_cell.length_b   1.000
_cell.length_c   1.000
_cell.angle_alpha   90.00
_cell.angle_beta   90.00
_cell.angle_gamma   90.00
#
_symmetry.space_group_name_H-M   'P 1'
#
loop_
_entity.id
_entity.type
_entity.pdbx_description
1 polymer ?
#
loop_
_entity_poly.entity_id
_entity_poly.type
_entity_poly.pdbx_seq_one_letter_code
_entity_poly.pdbx_strand_id
1 'polypeptide(L)'
;MAKKKVVIEPLNEQGSIKYRHQKGVIRDNAIQALLHDPLFRQRIERKHKGKGSYQRKAKHVGKYFENPIIKFFGNRDFIIGFFKGYFIIVFCLNYFLIVIDLSIFMSLLWSDHLHNGPNVINNFHGEFYEKNHYWLLH
;
A
#
# COMPACT_ATOMS: atom_id res chain seq x y z
N MET A 1 -7.61 -33.61 -30.54
CA MET A 1 -6.84 -34.79 -30.09
C MET A 1 -7.84 -35.84 -29.62
N ALA A 2 -8.03 -36.90 -30.40
CA ALA A 2 -8.99 -37.97 -30.07
C ALA A 2 -8.47 -38.77 -28.87
N LYS A 3 -9.30 -38.94 -27.83
CA LYS A 3 -8.99 -39.82 -26.72
C LYS A 3 -9.12 -41.26 -27.21
N LYS A 4 -7.99 -41.97 -27.29
CA LYS A 4 -7.97 -43.40 -27.59
C LYS A 4 -8.65 -44.15 -26.45
N LYS A 5 -9.74 -44.85 -26.75
CA LYS A 5 -10.47 -45.69 -25.78
C LYS A 5 -9.52 -46.79 -25.27
N VAL A 6 -9.26 -46.80 -23.97
CA VAL A 6 -8.52 -47.89 -23.33
C VAL A 6 -9.45 -49.11 -23.34
N VAL A 7 -9.11 -50.09 -24.15
CA VAL A 7 -9.79 -51.40 -24.13
C VAL A 7 -9.33 -52.10 -22.86
N ILE A 8 -10.27 -52.34 -21.95
CA ILE A 8 -10.05 -53.05 -20.69
C ILE A 8 -10.28 -54.54 -21.00
N GLU A 9 -9.24 -55.35 -20.83
CA GLU A 9 -9.31 -56.83 -20.97
C GLU A 9 -10.17 -57.43 -19.84
N PRO A 10 -10.79 -58.62 -20.04
CA PRO A 10 -11.83 -59.13 -19.13
C PRO A 10 -11.32 -59.28 -17.70
N LEU A 11 -12.14 -58.77 -16.77
CA LEU A 11 -11.99 -58.88 -15.32
C LEU A 11 -11.85 -60.36 -14.95
N ASN A 12 -10.70 -60.79 -14.44
CA ASN A 12 -10.61 -62.10 -13.78
C ASN A 12 -11.40 -62.03 -12.46
N GLU A 13 -12.00 -63.15 -12.07
CA GLU A 13 -12.96 -63.26 -10.95
C GLU A 13 -12.38 -62.95 -9.55
N GLN A 14 -11.19 -62.35 -9.47
CA GLN A 14 -10.52 -61.93 -8.24
C GLN A 14 -10.53 -60.40 -8.01
N GLY A 15 -11.28 -59.62 -8.81
CA GLY A 15 -11.57 -58.20 -8.52
C GLY A 15 -10.37 -57.26 -8.49
N SER A 16 -9.20 -57.68 -8.99
CA SER A 16 -7.98 -56.85 -9.01
C SER A 16 -7.59 -56.47 -10.44
N ILE A 17 -7.37 -55.17 -10.69
CA ILE A 17 -6.93 -54.68 -11.99
C ILE A 17 -5.45 -55.04 -12.18
N LYS A 18 -5.13 -55.89 -13.16
CA LYS A 18 -3.75 -56.33 -13.44
C LYS A 18 -3.03 -55.33 -14.34
N TYR A 19 -1.82 -54.94 -13.95
CA TYR A 19 -0.95 -54.09 -14.78
C TYR A 19 -0.38 -54.86 -15.99
N ARG A 20 -0.42 -54.25 -17.18
CA ARG A 20 0.15 -54.81 -18.42
C ARG A 20 1.57 -54.25 -18.66
N HIS A 21 2.58 -55.08 -18.45
CA HIS A 21 3.99 -54.73 -18.68
C HIS A 21 4.41 -54.87 -20.15
N GLN A 22 5.53 -54.24 -20.53
CA GLN A 22 6.01 -54.21 -21.94
C GLN A 22 7.08 -55.28 -22.25
N LYS A 23 7.49 -56.09 -21.26
CA LYS A 23 8.60 -57.05 -21.38
C LYS A 23 8.29 -58.34 -22.16
N GLY A 24 7.10 -58.48 -22.74
CA GLY A 24 6.67 -59.72 -23.40
C GLY A 24 6.49 -60.88 -22.40
N VAL A 25 6.78 -62.12 -22.81
CA VAL A 25 6.71 -63.28 -21.93
C VAL A 25 7.95 -63.31 -21.03
N ILE A 26 7.75 -63.21 -19.72
CA ILE A 26 8.83 -63.29 -18.74
C ILE A 26 9.13 -64.78 -18.46
N ARG A 27 10.37 -65.22 -18.68
CA ARG A 27 10.79 -66.62 -18.54
C ARG A 27 11.44 -66.93 -17.19
N ASP A 28 12.34 -66.04 -16.73
CA ASP A 28 13.13 -66.27 -15.52
C ASP A 28 12.57 -65.45 -14.35
N ASN A 29 13.13 -64.25 -14.10
CA ASN A 29 12.80 -63.43 -12.94
C ASN A 29 11.76 -62.35 -13.28
N ALA A 30 10.53 -62.54 -12.77
CA ALA A 30 9.43 -61.58 -12.90
C ALA A 30 9.73 -60.20 -12.28
N ILE A 31 10.32 -60.16 -11.09
CA ILE A 31 10.61 -58.91 -10.39
C ILE A 31 11.67 -58.11 -11.12
N GLN A 32 12.76 -58.75 -11.54
CA GLN A 32 13.82 -58.09 -12.27
C GLN A 32 13.35 -57.56 -13.63
N ALA A 33 12.50 -58.32 -14.33
CA ALA A 33 11.89 -57.86 -15.57
C ALA A 33 11.02 -56.61 -15.33
N LEU A 34 10.19 -56.63 -14.28
CA LEU A 34 9.35 -55.49 -13.92
C LEU A 34 10.17 -54.28 -13.46
N LEU A 35 11.26 -54.48 -12.70
CA LEU A 35 12.12 -53.39 -12.24
C LEU A 35 12.68 -52.55 -13.38
N HIS A 36 12.98 -53.18 -14.53
CA HIS A 36 13.43 -52.49 -15.74
C HIS A 36 12.29 -52.04 -16.66
N ASP A 37 11.03 -52.21 -16.26
CA ASP A 37 9.85 -51.73 -16.99
C ASP A 37 9.57 -50.25 -16.64
N PRO A 38 8.93 -49.46 -17.52
CA PRO A 38 8.64 -48.04 -17.26
C PRO A 38 7.82 -47.77 -16.00
N LEU A 39 7.15 -48.80 -15.47
CA LEU A 39 6.45 -48.77 -14.19
C LEU A 39 7.35 -48.27 -13.05
N PHE A 40 8.60 -48.74 -13.00
CA PHE A 40 9.57 -48.44 -11.95
C PHE A 40 10.67 -47.48 -12.42
N ARG A 41 10.32 -46.54 -13.29
CA ARG A 41 11.26 -45.48 -13.69
C ARG A 41 11.56 -44.54 -12.51
N GLN A 42 12.77 -44.00 -12.51
CA GLN A 42 13.12 -42.89 -11.61
C GLN A 42 12.16 -41.71 -11.84
N ARG A 43 11.61 -41.20 -10.73
CA ARG A 43 10.79 -39.99 -10.74
C ARG A 43 11.66 -38.82 -10.28
N ILE A 44 11.73 -37.79 -11.10
CA ILE A 44 12.43 -36.55 -10.77
C ILE A 44 11.37 -35.50 -10.42
N GLU A 45 11.43 -35.00 -9.20
CA GLU A 45 10.53 -33.94 -8.74
C GLU A 45 10.94 -32.60 -9.35
N ARG A 46 9.93 -31.79 -9.73
CA ARG A 46 10.16 -30.45 -10.23
C ARG A 46 10.39 -29.52 -9.04
N LYS A 47 11.63 -29.05 -8.88
CA LYS A 47 11.94 -28.07 -7.85
C LYS A 47 11.21 -26.75 -8.08
N HIS A 48 10.79 -26.12 -6.99
CA HIS A 48 10.09 -24.84 -7.01
C HIS A 48 11.02 -23.62 -7.13
N LYS A 49 12.30 -23.75 -6.78
CA LYS A 49 13.30 -22.66 -6.85
C LYS A 49 14.63 -23.14 -7.46
N GLY A 50 15.37 -22.22 -8.08
CA GLY A 50 16.72 -22.46 -8.64
C GLY A 50 16.75 -22.90 -10.12
N LYS A 51 17.90 -23.41 -10.60
CA LYS A 51 18.15 -23.69 -12.04
C LYS A 51 17.15 -24.67 -12.66
N GLY A 52 16.23 -24.20 -13.51
CA GLY A 52 15.21 -25.06 -14.14
C GLY A 52 13.90 -25.17 -13.33
N SER A 53 13.69 -24.31 -12.34
CA SER A 53 12.39 -24.14 -11.68
C SER A 53 11.44 -23.19 -12.42
N TYR A 54 11.92 -22.52 -13.48
CA TYR A 54 11.11 -21.55 -14.23
C TYR A 54 9.93 -22.24 -14.92
N GLN A 55 8.72 -21.77 -14.63
CA GLN A 55 7.48 -22.22 -15.25
C GLN A 55 6.86 -21.03 -15.99
N ARG A 56 6.65 -21.15 -17.31
CA ARG A 56 6.07 -20.07 -18.13
C ARG A 56 4.65 -19.69 -17.71
N LYS A 57 3.90 -20.64 -17.13
CA LYS A 57 2.56 -20.44 -16.61
C LYS A 57 2.52 -20.93 -15.17
N ALA A 58 2.11 -20.06 -14.25
CA ALA A 58 1.88 -20.46 -12.86
C ALA A 58 0.64 -21.37 -12.76
N LYS A 59 0.56 -22.18 -11.70
CA LYS A 59 -0.61 -23.04 -11.40
C LYS A 59 -1.91 -22.23 -11.30
N HIS A 60 -1.82 -21.00 -10.81
CA HIS A 60 -2.94 -20.08 -10.67
C HIS A 60 -2.64 -18.82 -11.48
N VAL A 61 -3.18 -18.76 -12.70
CA VAL A 61 -3.14 -17.57 -13.54
C VAL A 61 -4.34 -16.69 -13.17
N GLY A 62 -4.09 -15.43 -12.80
CA GLY A 62 -5.15 -14.47 -12.45
C GLY A 62 -5.71 -14.56 -11.03
N LYS A 63 -5.23 -15.50 -10.21
CA LYS A 63 -5.44 -15.46 -8.75
C LYS A 63 -4.09 -15.13 -8.14
N TYR A 64 -3.96 -13.91 -7.61
CA TYR A 64 -2.80 -13.56 -6.79
C TYR A 64 -2.64 -14.64 -5.72
N PHE A 65 -1.40 -15.10 -5.56
CA PHE A 65 -1.04 -16.06 -4.53
C PHE A 65 -1.63 -15.59 -3.20
N GLU A 66 -2.61 -16.32 -2.66
CA GLU A 66 -2.94 -16.24 -1.24
C GLU A 66 -1.77 -16.83 -0.45
N ASN A 67 -0.66 -16.10 -0.40
CA ASN A 67 0.38 -16.37 0.58
C ASN A 67 -0.23 -15.99 1.95
N PRO A 68 -0.16 -16.84 2.98
CA PRO A 68 -0.73 -16.51 4.28
C PRO A 68 -0.09 -15.25 4.89
N ILE A 69 1.11 -14.85 4.44
CA ILE A 69 1.81 -13.62 4.81
C ILE A 69 1.04 -12.36 4.35
N ILE A 70 0.39 -12.38 3.18
CA ILE A 70 -0.30 -11.19 2.65
C ILE A 70 -1.66 -10.92 3.32
N LYS A 71 -2.22 -11.89 4.06
CA LYS A 71 -3.44 -11.66 4.87
C LYS A 71 -3.19 -10.73 6.06
N PHE A 72 -1.94 -10.60 6.53
CA PHE A 72 -1.63 -9.81 7.73
C PHE A 72 -1.65 -8.29 7.49
N PHE A 73 -1.59 -7.84 6.23
CA PHE A 73 -1.47 -6.41 5.91
C PHE A 73 -2.81 -5.69 5.74
N GLY A 74 -3.92 -6.39 5.48
CA GLY A 74 -5.24 -5.75 5.28
C GLY A 74 -5.83 -5.08 6.53
N ASN A 75 -5.42 -5.50 7.73
CA ASN A 75 -5.91 -4.92 8.98
C ASN A 75 -5.11 -3.69 9.44
N ARG A 76 -3.95 -3.42 8.84
CA ARG A 76 -3.10 -2.28 9.20
C ARG A 76 -3.63 -0.98 8.61
N ASP A 77 -4.22 -1.03 7.43
CA ASP A 77 -4.76 0.16 6.75
C ASP A 77 -6.00 0.73 7.46
N PHE A 78 -6.81 -0.13 8.10
CA PHE A 78 -7.99 0.30 8.86
C PHE A 78 -7.62 1.08 10.13
N ILE A 79 -6.66 0.56 10.90
CA ILE A 79 -6.22 1.20 12.15
C ILE A 79 -5.50 2.53 11.85
N ILE A 80 -4.65 2.56 10.82
CA ILE A 80 -3.91 3.78 10.42
C ILE A 80 -4.88 4.88 9.92
N GLY A 81 -5.95 4.51 9.22
CA GLY A 81 -6.99 5.46 8.77
C GLY A 81 -7.72 6.15 9.93
N PHE A 82 -8.01 5.41 11.01
CA PHE A 82 -8.70 5.94 12.19
C PHE A 82 -7.86 6.97 12.94
N PHE A 83 -6.56 6.72 13.11
CA PHE A 83 -5.64 7.64 13.79
C PHE A 83 -5.37 8.91 12.98
N LYS A 84 -5.21 8.81 11.65
CA LYS A 84 -5.00 9.98 10.81
C LYS A 84 -6.24 10.89 10.75
N GLY A 85 -7.43 10.31 10.65
CA GLY A 85 -8.69 11.07 10.62
C GLY A 85 -8.94 11.84 11.91
N TYR A 86 -8.78 11.17 13.06
CA TYR A 86 -8.98 11.81 14.37
C TYR A 86 -7.97 12.93 14.62
N PHE A 87 -6.69 12.72 14.25
CA PHE A 87 -5.66 13.74 14.40
C PHE A 87 -5.94 14.99 13.55
N ILE A 88 -6.38 14.82 12.30
CA ILE A 88 -6.72 15.94 11.41
C ILE A 88 -7.93 16.73 11.95
N ILE A 89 -8.98 16.03 12.40
CA ILE A 89 -10.20 16.68 12.90
C ILE A 89 -9.91 17.48 14.18
N VAL A 90 -9.18 16.89 15.13
CA VAL A 90 -8.83 17.57 16.39
C VAL A 90 -7.92 18.77 16.15
N PHE A 91 -6.95 18.66 15.23
CA PHE A 91 -6.06 19.77 14.90
C PHE A 91 -6.79 20.92 14.21
N CYS A 92 -7.71 20.62 13.29
CA CYS A 92 -8.53 21.63 12.61
C CYS A 92 -9.45 22.39 13.56
N LEU A 93 -10.12 21.71 14.50
CA LEU A 93 -11.05 22.36 15.44
C LEU A 93 -10.29 23.24 16.45
N ASN A 94 -9.14 22.78 16.95
CA ASN A 94 -8.33 23.58 17.87
C ASN A 94 -7.71 24.80 17.18
N TYR A 95 -7.23 24.66 15.95
CA TYR A 95 -6.69 25.80 15.20
C TYR A 95 -7.77 26.86 14.91
N PHE A 96 -9.00 26.44 14.60
CA PHE A 96 -10.11 27.34 14.34
C PHE A 96 -10.52 28.14 15.59
N LEU A 97 -10.57 27.50 16.76
CA LEU A 97 -10.83 28.18 18.04
C LEU A 97 -9.75 29.20 18.38
N ILE A 98 -8.47 28.84 18.22
CA ILE A 98 -7.34 29.75 18.48
C ILE A 98 -7.40 31.01 17.60
N VAL A 99 -7.76 30.86 16.32
CA VAL A 99 -7.86 32.00 15.38
C VAL A 99 -9.04 32.90 15.75
N ILE A 100 -10.17 32.31 16.17
CA ILE A 100 -11.32 33.08 16.65
C ILE A 100 -10.95 33.86 17.91
N ASP A 101 -10.34 33.22 18.90
CA ASP A 101 -9.95 33.85 20.16
C ASP A 101 -8.94 34.99 19.94
N LEU A 102 -7.94 34.81 19.07
CA LEU A 102 -6.99 35.86 18.70
C LEU A 102 -7.65 37.04 17.97
N SER A 103 -8.61 36.77 17.09
CA SER A 103 -9.34 37.83 16.38
C SER A 103 -10.23 38.66 17.31
N ILE A 104 -10.88 38.00 18.27
CA ILE A 104 -11.68 38.66 19.31
C ILE A 104 -10.76 39.49 20.22
N PHE A 105 -9.62 38.94 20.64
CA PHE A 105 -8.64 39.65 21.46
C PHE A 105 -8.07 40.89 20.77
N MET A 106 -7.69 40.79 19.48
CA MET A 106 -7.21 41.94 18.70
C MET A 106 -8.29 43.02 18.50
N SER A 107 -9.56 42.61 18.38
CA SER A 107 -10.69 43.55 18.26
C SER A 107 -10.94 44.30 19.57
N LEU A 108 -10.84 43.60 20.72
CA LEU A 108 -10.97 44.21 22.05
C LEU A 108 -9.80 45.16 22.35
N LEU A 109 -8.57 44.78 21.97
CA LEU A 109 -7.39 45.63 22.10
C LEU A 109 -7.50 46.93 21.28
N TRP A 110 -8.14 46.88 20.10
CA TRP A 110 -8.40 48.06 19.28
C TRP A 110 -9.47 48.97 19.93
N SER A 111 -10.46 48.40 20.61
CA SER A 111 -11.49 49.17 21.34
C SER A 111 -10.92 49.96 22.51
N ASP A 112 -9.97 49.39 23.27
CA ASP A 112 -9.35 50.09 24.40
C ASP A 112 -8.45 51.27 23.96
N HIS A 113 -7.90 51.22 22.74
CA HIS A 113 -7.05 52.28 22.20
C HIS A 113 -7.83 53.53 21.75
N LEU A 114 -9.14 53.41 21.48
CA LEU A 114 -9.97 54.53 20.99
C LEU A 114 -10.63 55.36 22.10
N HIS A 115 -10.48 55.00 23.37
CA HIS A 115 -11.14 55.71 24.48
C HIS A 115 -10.18 56.32 25.51
N ASN A 116 -8.90 56.55 25.16
CA ASN A 116 -7.96 57.30 26.00
C ASN A 116 -6.94 58.06 25.13
N GLY A 117 -7.33 59.22 24.60
CA GLY A 117 -6.43 60.15 23.89
C GLY A 117 -6.62 61.59 24.41
N PRO A 118 -5.58 62.24 24.98
CA PRO A 118 -5.71 63.50 25.71
C PRO A 118 -5.92 64.73 24.79
N ASN A 119 -6.82 65.62 25.23
CA ASN A 119 -7.01 66.98 24.73
C ASN A 119 -5.69 67.77 24.75
N VAL A 120 -5.14 68.11 23.59
CA VAL A 120 -4.12 69.16 23.47
C VAL A 120 -4.45 70.06 22.29
N ILE A 121 -4.75 71.30 22.64
CA ILE A 121 -5.13 72.44 21.80
C ILE A 121 -3.90 72.86 20.99
N ASN A 122 -3.97 72.78 19.66
CA ASN A 122 -2.95 73.34 18.77
C ASN A 122 -3.43 74.69 18.20
N ASN A 123 -3.00 75.77 18.84
CA ASN A 123 -2.91 77.10 18.23
C ASN A 123 -1.68 77.10 17.31
N PHE A 124 -1.88 76.97 16.00
CA PHE A 124 -0.83 77.18 15.00
C PHE A 124 -1.43 77.85 13.76
N HIS A 125 -1.52 79.18 13.77
CA HIS A 125 -1.48 79.96 12.54
C HIS A 125 -1.10 81.41 12.84
N GLY A 126 0.12 81.80 12.46
CA GLY A 126 0.57 83.18 12.49
C GLY A 126 2.02 83.31 12.93
N GLU A 127 2.93 83.24 11.96
CA GLU A 127 4.16 84.06 11.88
C GLU A 127 4.98 83.54 10.69
N PHE A 128 4.53 83.93 9.51
CA PHE A 128 5.26 83.77 8.26
C PHE A 128 5.66 85.19 7.82
N TYR A 129 6.96 85.38 7.64
CA TYR A 129 7.68 86.58 7.16
C TYR A 129 7.88 87.74 8.13
N GLU A 130 9.07 87.84 8.71
CA GLU A 130 9.89 89.05 8.55
C GLU A 130 11.34 88.82 9.01
N LYS A 131 12.30 89.49 8.34
CA LYS A 131 13.71 89.73 8.72
C LYS A 131 14.76 88.72 8.25
N ASN A 132 14.91 88.61 6.94
CA ASN A 132 16.24 88.52 6.31
C ASN A 132 16.44 89.78 5.45
N HIS A 133 16.99 90.85 6.04
CA HIS A 133 17.37 92.05 5.30
C HIS A 133 18.61 92.69 5.94
N TYR A 134 19.77 92.07 5.75
CA TYR A 134 21.06 92.72 5.93
C TYR A 134 21.95 92.38 4.74
N TRP A 135 21.90 93.23 3.72
CA TRP A 135 22.97 93.49 2.76
C TRP A 135 22.59 94.74 1.95
N LEU A 136 23.09 95.92 2.35
CA LEU A 136 23.34 97.07 1.47
C LEU A 136 24.01 98.24 2.22
N LEU A 137 25.13 98.71 1.63
CA LEU A 137 25.82 100.01 1.76
C LEU A 137 26.61 100.19 3.08
N HIS A 138 27.94 100.37 3.07
CA HIS A 138 28.82 101.28 2.32
C HIS A 138 28.47 102.76 2.48
#